data_AF-A0A1T5J3T4-F1
#
_entry.id   AF-A0A1T5J3T4-F1
#
_cell.length_a   1.000
_cell.length_b   1.000
_cell.length_c   1.000
_cell.angle_alpha   90.00
_cell.angle_beta   90.00
_cell.angle_gamma   90.00
#
_symmetry.space_group_name_H-M   'P 1'
#
loop_
_entity.id
_entity.type
_entity.pdbx_description
1 polymer ?
#
loop_
_entity_poly.entity_id
_entity_poly.type
_entity_poly.pdbx_seq_one_letter_code
_entity_poly.pdbx_strand_id
1 'polypeptide(L)'
;MKKRLSMLLVAFMLVAVLGVPSFADDGCTTYPYITLADSNHFTIVKQGTGATEIVQAVGLDSSYIKHGFTNEEEAYLKWTTSDSSVVKFVKGRKTVSLLEGESQVTLKTVGTGSAVITVTYDTPDDNPVSVTSYVVVEGTSYTGDVTNISVKAQANGTTYCDQTGLTVEEFSLETIFGSSFDDSDVLQNSPSGIHALLFALELEKDPDGCTSISDSNWDWDWVSANVELDSQGSYLLKIGNDYYWEYYLNNQYGEHASSAVQLDDYDSVRFEKSSW
;
A
#
# COMPACT_ATOMS: atom_id res chain seq x y z
N MET A 1 -50.43 -54.96 16.22
CA MET A 1 -50.24 -53.48 16.15
C MET A 1 -48.90 -53.00 16.71
N LYS A 2 -48.46 -53.45 17.90
CA LYS A 2 -47.17 -53.01 18.52
C LYS A 2 -45.93 -53.15 17.62
N LYS A 3 -45.82 -54.23 16.82
CA LYS A 3 -44.69 -54.43 15.88
C LYS A 3 -44.65 -53.42 14.72
N ARG A 4 -45.80 -52.91 14.25
CA ARG A 4 -45.86 -51.93 13.15
C ARG A 4 -45.56 -50.51 13.63
N LEU A 5 -45.95 -50.18 14.87
CA LEU A 5 -45.62 -48.90 15.49
C LEU A 5 -44.12 -48.78 15.81
N SER A 6 -43.50 -49.86 16.27
CA SER A 6 -42.06 -49.89 16.55
C SER A 6 -41.21 -49.76 15.29
N MET A 7 -41.68 -50.28 14.16
CA MET A 7 -40.98 -50.18 12.87
C MET A 7 -41.05 -48.76 12.30
N LEU A 8 -42.18 -48.06 12.50
CA LEU A 8 -42.36 -46.66 12.11
C LEU A 8 -41.47 -45.72 12.93
N LEU A 9 -41.33 -45.99 14.24
CA LEU A 9 -40.48 -45.21 15.16
C LEU A 9 -38.99 -45.36 14.86
N VAL A 10 -38.54 -46.57 14.49
CA VAL A 10 -37.16 -46.83 14.05
C VAL A 10 -36.87 -46.17 12.70
N ALA A 11 -37.83 -46.18 11.77
CA ALA A 11 -37.69 -45.47 10.50
C ALA A 11 -37.63 -43.94 10.68
N PHE A 12 -38.42 -43.38 11.59
CA PHE A 12 -38.38 -41.94 11.91
C PHE A 12 -37.08 -41.53 12.62
N MET A 13 -36.53 -42.40 13.47
CA MET A 13 -35.20 -42.23 14.06
C MET A 13 -34.09 -42.29 13.03
N LEU A 14 -34.17 -43.19 12.03
CA LEU A 14 -33.20 -43.27 10.94
C LEU A 14 -33.24 -42.05 10.02
N VAL A 15 -34.43 -41.48 9.76
CA VAL A 15 -34.56 -40.22 9.00
C VAL A 15 -34.08 -39.02 9.82
N ALA A 16 -34.25 -39.03 11.15
CA ALA A 16 -33.73 -37.98 12.04
C ALA A 16 -32.21 -38.06 12.27
N VAL A 17 -31.61 -39.25 12.21
CA VAL A 17 -30.15 -39.46 12.34
C VAL A 17 -29.41 -39.30 11.00
N LEU A 18 -30.10 -39.46 9.87
CA LEU A 18 -29.59 -39.01 8.55
C LEU A 18 -29.93 -37.54 8.25
N GLY A 19 -30.66 -36.87 9.17
CA GLY A 19 -31.05 -35.47 9.10
C GLY A 19 -30.35 -34.58 10.13
N VAL A 20 -29.20 -35.00 10.65
CA VAL A 20 -28.27 -34.10 11.36
C VAL A 20 -27.34 -33.48 10.32
N PRO A 21 -27.05 -32.19 10.50
CA PRO A 21 -27.24 -31.18 9.49
C PRO A 21 -26.35 -31.48 8.28
N SER A 22 -26.82 -31.14 7.08
CA SER A 22 -25.94 -30.34 6.25
C SER A 22 -25.53 -29.17 7.15
N PHE A 23 -24.41 -29.32 7.87
CA PHE A 23 -23.66 -28.15 8.30
C PHE A 23 -23.68 -27.28 7.05
N ALA A 24 -24.17 -26.07 7.22
CA ALA A 24 -24.13 -25.06 6.20
C ALA A 24 -22.63 -24.87 5.89
N ASP A 25 -22.08 -25.77 5.09
CA ASP A 25 -21.13 -25.42 4.06
C ASP A 25 -21.94 -24.44 3.23
N ASP A 26 -21.83 -23.18 3.60
CA ASP A 26 -22.46 -22.05 2.92
C ASP A 26 -21.87 -21.88 1.50
N GLY A 27 -21.01 -22.82 1.08
CA GLY A 27 -20.34 -22.85 -0.20
C GLY A 27 -19.16 -21.89 -0.25
N CYS A 28 -18.82 -21.21 0.86
CA CYS A 28 -17.72 -20.27 0.89
C CYS A 28 -16.43 -20.97 1.25
N THR A 29 -15.45 -20.87 0.35
CA THR A 29 -14.08 -21.22 0.70
C THR A 29 -13.59 -20.12 1.63
N THR A 30 -13.39 -20.42 2.90
CA THR A 30 -12.86 -19.42 3.82
C THR A 30 -11.37 -19.21 3.54
N TYR A 31 -11.03 -17.98 3.16
CA TYR A 31 -9.64 -17.59 2.97
C TYR A 31 -9.04 -17.17 4.31
N PRO A 32 -7.95 -17.81 4.78
CA PRO A 32 -7.28 -17.43 6.03
C PRO A 32 -6.64 -16.04 5.97
N TYR A 33 -6.43 -15.49 4.78
CA TYR A 33 -5.95 -14.13 4.56
C TYR A 33 -6.58 -13.54 3.31
N ILE A 34 -6.58 -12.21 3.21
CA ILE A 34 -6.92 -11.48 1.99
C ILE A 34 -5.80 -10.51 1.65
N THR A 35 -5.70 -10.13 0.38
CA THR A 35 -4.72 -9.17 -0.11
C THR A 35 -5.28 -8.35 -1.26
N LEU A 36 -4.50 -7.39 -1.74
CA LEU A 36 -4.82 -6.65 -2.95
C LEU A 36 -4.31 -7.41 -4.19
N ALA A 37 -5.09 -7.37 -5.26
CA ALA A 37 -4.78 -8.08 -6.51
C ALA A 37 -3.44 -7.62 -7.10
N ASP A 38 -3.17 -6.32 -7.01
CA ASP A 38 -1.95 -5.65 -7.46
C ASP A 38 -1.16 -5.10 -6.27
N SER A 39 0.16 -5.26 -6.28
CA SER A 39 1.07 -4.68 -5.27
C SER A 39 1.08 -3.16 -5.30
N ASN A 40 0.84 -2.57 -6.46
CA ASN A 40 0.75 -1.12 -6.62
C ASN A 40 -0.44 -0.54 -5.86
N HIS A 41 -1.45 -1.35 -5.52
CA HIS A 41 -2.58 -0.83 -4.76
C HIS A 41 -2.32 -0.68 -3.26
N PHE A 42 -1.17 -1.08 -2.71
CA PHE A 42 -0.86 -0.86 -1.29
C PHE A 42 -0.59 0.62 -0.97
N THR A 43 -0.11 1.38 -1.94
CA THR A 43 0.12 2.82 -1.87
C THR A 43 -0.47 3.43 -3.12
N ILE A 44 -1.38 4.39 -3.00
CA ILE A 44 -1.99 5.03 -4.18
C ILE A 44 -1.78 6.53 -4.05
N VAL A 45 -1.02 7.11 -4.97
CA VAL A 45 -0.87 8.56 -5.06
C VAL A 45 -1.72 9.09 -6.22
N LYS A 46 -2.49 10.15 -5.96
CA LYS A 46 -3.29 10.85 -6.98
C LYS A 46 -3.14 12.35 -6.84
N GLN A 47 -3.24 13.05 -7.96
CA GLN A 47 -3.26 14.50 -8.00
C GLN A 47 -4.69 15.03 -8.20
N GLY A 48 -5.09 15.98 -7.36
CA GLY A 48 -6.35 16.69 -7.47
C GLY A 48 -7.61 15.86 -7.19
N THR A 49 -8.75 16.53 -7.27
CA THR A 49 -10.07 15.95 -6.95
C THR A 49 -10.75 15.36 -8.18
N GLY A 50 -11.44 14.25 -8.01
CA GLY A 50 -12.25 13.60 -9.05
C GLY A 50 -11.52 12.52 -9.85
N ALA A 51 -10.23 12.30 -9.59
CA ALA A 51 -9.50 11.13 -10.09
C ALA A 51 -10.12 9.84 -9.54
N THR A 52 -9.99 8.76 -10.29
CA THR A 52 -10.52 7.45 -9.91
C THR A 52 -9.45 6.38 -10.02
N GLU A 53 -9.52 5.38 -9.15
CA GLU A 53 -8.64 4.21 -9.14
C GLU A 53 -9.47 2.95 -8.89
N ILE A 54 -9.15 1.84 -9.55
CA ILE A 54 -9.88 0.58 -9.37
C ILE A 54 -9.04 -0.37 -8.55
N VAL A 55 -9.49 -0.64 -7.33
CA VAL A 55 -8.80 -1.54 -6.40
C VAL A 55 -9.59 -2.84 -6.26
N GLN A 56 -8.90 -3.97 -6.35
CA GLN A 56 -9.48 -5.29 -6.20
C GLN A 56 -8.85 -6.03 -5.02
N ALA A 57 -9.68 -6.60 -4.15
CA ALA A 57 -9.29 -7.55 -3.13
C ALA A 57 -9.39 -8.99 -3.67
N VAL A 58 -8.50 -9.85 -3.19
CA VAL A 58 -8.45 -11.28 -3.51
C VAL A 58 -8.19 -12.08 -2.23
N GLY A 59 -8.70 -13.30 -2.19
CA GLY A 59 -8.40 -14.26 -1.15
C GLY A 59 -7.00 -14.86 -1.33
N LEU A 60 -6.39 -15.27 -0.22
CA LEU A 60 -5.15 -16.06 -0.22
C LEU A 60 -5.42 -17.41 0.41
N ASP A 61 -5.11 -18.48 -0.31
CA ASP A 61 -5.14 -19.82 0.27
C ASP A 61 -3.95 -20.06 1.22
N SER A 62 -3.92 -21.24 1.85
CA SER A 62 -2.82 -21.65 2.74
C SER A 62 -1.44 -21.72 2.06
N SER A 63 -1.38 -21.68 0.73
CA SER A 63 -0.15 -21.62 -0.07
C SER A 63 0.17 -20.20 -0.57
N TYR A 64 -0.54 -19.18 -0.07
CA TYR A 64 -0.42 -17.78 -0.47
C TYR A 64 -0.68 -17.53 -1.96
N ILE A 65 -1.47 -18.39 -2.60
CA ILE A 65 -1.92 -18.19 -3.98
C ILE A 65 -3.16 -17.30 -3.96
N LYS A 66 -3.17 -16.29 -4.83
CA LYS A 66 -4.29 -15.34 -4.98
C LYS A 66 -5.45 -16.02 -5.70
N HIS A 67 -6.66 -15.86 -5.15
CA HIS A 67 -7.91 -16.33 -5.74
C HIS A 67 -8.95 -15.21 -5.76
N GLY A 68 -9.69 -15.09 -6.86
CA GLY A 68 -10.84 -14.19 -6.90
C GLY A 68 -11.97 -14.68 -6.00
N PHE A 69 -12.76 -13.76 -5.46
CA PHE A 69 -13.96 -14.09 -4.71
C PHE A 69 -15.10 -14.49 -5.65
N THR A 70 -15.89 -15.46 -5.22
CA THR A 70 -17.20 -15.77 -5.82
C THR A 70 -18.25 -14.75 -5.37
N ASN A 71 -19.41 -14.71 -6.05
CA ASN A 71 -20.49 -13.78 -5.68
C ASN A 71 -20.99 -14.03 -4.25
N GLU A 72 -21.01 -15.29 -3.81
CA GLU A 72 -21.38 -15.69 -2.47
C GLU A 72 -20.36 -15.17 -1.43
N GLU A 73 -19.07 -15.28 -1.72
CA GLU A 73 -18.02 -14.80 -0.82
C GLU A 73 -17.91 -13.28 -0.78
N GLU A 74 -18.18 -12.59 -1.90
CA GLU A 74 -18.18 -11.12 -1.96
C GLU A 74 -19.15 -10.49 -0.96
N ALA A 75 -20.25 -11.18 -0.62
CA ALA A 75 -21.23 -10.72 0.36
C ALA A 75 -20.62 -10.47 1.75
N TYR A 76 -19.47 -11.09 2.05
CA TYR A 76 -18.72 -10.93 3.30
C TYR A 76 -17.62 -9.86 3.23
N LEU A 77 -17.45 -9.20 2.08
CA LEU A 77 -16.48 -8.12 1.93
C LEU A 77 -17.08 -6.77 2.31
N LYS A 78 -16.28 -6.00 3.05
CA LYS A 78 -16.61 -4.64 3.48
C LYS A 78 -15.44 -3.72 3.29
N TRP A 79 -15.64 -2.69 2.48
CA TRP A 79 -14.71 -1.59 2.25
C TRP A 79 -15.10 -0.38 3.09
N THR A 80 -14.10 0.23 3.73
CA THR A 80 -14.24 1.48 4.49
C THR A 80 -13.08 2.41 4.17
N THR A 81 -13.29 3.71 4.39
CA THR A 81 -12.23 4.72 4.35
C THR A 81 -12.15 5.42 5.69
N SER A 82 -10.93 5.71 6.14
CA SER A 82 -10.68 6.49 7.36
C SER A 82 -11.08 7.95 7.21
N ASP A 83 -11.04 8.51 5.99
CA ASP A 83 -11.40 9.90 5.72
C ASP A 83 -12.18 10.07 4.41
N SER A 84 -13.49 10.20 4.57
CA SER A 84 -14.41 10.41 3.44
C SER A 84 -14.32 11.79 2.79
N SER A 85 -13.59 12.73 3.38
CA SER A 85 -13.31 14.03 2.77
C SER A 85 -12.19 13.96 1.73
N VAL A 86 -11.32 12.94 1.84
CA VAL A 86 -10.20 12.70 0.91
C VAL A 86 -10.59 11.70 -0.17
N VAL A 87 -11.16 10.54 0.19
CA VAL A 87 -11.56 9.50 -0.78
C VAL A 87 -12.93 8.91 -0.47
N LYS A 88 -13.64 8.46 -1.50
CA LYS A 88 -14.90 7.70 -1.37
C LYS A 88 -14.98 6.59 -2.41
N PHE A 89 -15.83 5.60 -2.16
CA PHE A 89 -16.13 4.54 -3.12
C PHE A 89 -17.29 4.96 -4.03
N VAL A 90 -17.20 4.66 -5.32
CA VAL A 90 -18.28 4.87 -6.29
C VAL A 90 -19.26 3.71 -6.24
N LYS A 91 -20.54 4.00 -5.99
CA LYS A 91 -21.64 3.02 -6.07
C LYS A 91 -22.73 3.54 -7.02
N GLY A 92 -22.74 3.01 -8.24
CA GLY A 92 -23.62 3.49 -9.31
C GLY A 92 -23.38 4.97 -9.61
N ARG A 93 -24.36 5.83 -9.30
CA ARG A 93 -24.27 7.29 -9.51
C ARG A 93 -23.90 8.09 -8.25
N LYS A 94 -23.64 7.41 -7.13
CA LYS A 94 -23.35 8.04 -5.84
C LYS A 94 -21.94 7.68 -5.38
N THR A 95 -21.44 8.43 -4.41
CA THR A 95 -20.24 8.07 -3.65
C THR A 95 -20.61 7.77 -2.19
N VAL A 96 -19.92 6.79 -1.60
CA VAL A 96 -20.17 6.30 -0.24
C VAL A 96 -18.83 6.11 0.49
N SER A 97 -18.85 6.22 1.81
CA SER A 97 -17.66 5.96 2.66
C SER A 97 -17.53 4.50 3.10
N LEU A 98 -18.56 3.69 2.82
CA LEU A 98 -18.62 2.28 3.14
C LEU A 98 -19.31 1.57 1.97
N LEU A 99 -18.73 0.48 1.51
CA LEU A 99 -19.23 -0.35 0.43
C LEU A 99 -19.12 -1.83 0.83
N GLU A 100 -20.19 -2.59 0.66
CA GLU A 100 -20.27 -4.00 1.04
C GLU A 100 -20.69 -4.82 -0.17
N GLY A 101 -20.27 -6.08 -0.22
CA GLY A 101 -20.70 -7.02 -1.25
C GLY A 101 -19.93 -6.94 -2.57
N GLU A 102 -18.73 -6.34 -2.58
CA GLU A 102 -17.96 -6.10 -3.81
C GLU A 102 -16.47 -6.41 -3.57
N SER A 103 -15.86 -7.27 -4.39
CA SER A 103 -14.40 -7.52 -4.33
C SER A 103 -13.57 -6.46 -5.03
N GLN A 104 -14.18 -5.75 -5.98
CA GLN A 104 -13.56 -4.66 -6.72
C GLN A 104 -14.31 -3.36 -6.47
N VAL A 105 -13.58 -2.31 -6.11
CA VAL A 105 -14.15 -0.99 -5.83
C VAL A 105 -13.49 0.07 -6.68
N THR A 106 -14.27 1.05 -7.13
CA THR A 106 -13.73 2.27 -7.73
C THR A 106 -13.61 3.33 -6.65
N LEU A 107 -12.38 3.70 -6.31
CA LEU A 107 -12.06 4.86 -5.50
C LEU A 107 -12.30 6.13 -6.32
N LYS A 108 -12.71 7.19 -5.63
CA LYS A 108 -12.77 8.54 -6.18
C LYS A 108 -12.18 9.53 -5.19
N THR A 109 -11.24 10.34 -5.64
CA THR A 109 -10.67 11.43 -4.84
C THR A 109 -11.69 12.56 -4.70
N VAL A 110 -11.82 13.09 -3.49
CA VAL A 110 -12.83 14.10 -3.11
C VAL A 110 -12.17 15.37 -2.59
N GLY A 111 -11.00 15.24 -1.95
CA GLY A 111 -10.23 16.35 -1.38
C GLY A 111 -8.77 15.96 -1.25
N THR A 112 -7.92 16.96 -1.01
CA THR A 112 -6.48 16.76 -0.75
C THR A 112 -6.26 16.24 0.67
N GLY A 113 -5.20 15.48 0.89
CA GLY A 113 -4.85 14.87 2.17
C GLY A 113 -4.57 13.38 2.01
N SER A 114 -4.64 12.63 3.10
CA SER A 114 -4.44 11.18 3.08
C SER A 114 -5.59 10.44 3.75
N ALA A 115 -5.79 9.20 3.31
CA ALA A 115 -6.76 8.29 3.87
C ALA A 115 -6.25 6.85 3.78
N VAL A 116 -6.65 6.02 4.73
CA VAL A 116 -6.49 4.58 4.65
C VAL A 116 -7.81 3.99 4.19
N ILE A 117 -7.77 3.20 3.13
CA ILE A 117 -8.89 2.32 2.78
C ILE A 117 -8.62 0.94 3.37
N THR A 118 -9.67 0.31 3.89
CA THR A 118 -9.61 -1.02 4.49
C THR A 118 -10.69 -1.88 3.87
N VAL A 119 -10.29 -3.04 3.35
CA VAL A 119 -11.22 -4.13 3.05
C VAL A 119 -11.11 -5.18 4.14
N THR A 120 -12.27 -5.59 4.64
CA THR A 120 -12.42 -6.65 5.63
C THR A 120 -13.21 -7.79 5.00
N TYR A 121 -12.77 -9.02 5.20
CA TYR A 121 -13.50 -10.24 4.89
C TYR A 121 -13.92 -10.86 6.22
N ASP A 122 -15.23 -10.86 6.49
CA ASP A 122 -15.84 -11.24 7.76
C ASP A 122 -16.86 -12.35 7.52
N THR A 123 -16.40 -13.60 7.62
CA THR A 123 -17.24 -14.80 7.46
C THR A 123 -17.80 -15.27 8.80
N PRO A 124 -18.91 -16.02 8.81
CA PRO A 124 -19.48 -16.53 10.06
C PRO A 124 -18.59 -17.52 10.80
N ASP A 125 -17.69 -18.19 10.08
CA ASP A 125 -16.95 -19.36 10.57
C ASP A 125 -15.52 -19.06 11.03
N ASP A 126 -14.97 -17.90 10.64
CA ASP A 126 -13.58 -17.51 10.94
C ASP A 126 -13.49 -16.09 11.52
N ASN A 127 -12.33 -15.75 12.09
CA ASN A 127 -12.09 -14.38 12.52
C ASN A 127 -11.97 -13.44 11.31
N PRO A 128 -12.45 -12.19 11.40
CA PRO A 128 -12.30 -11.23 10.32
C PRO A 128 -10.84 -10.98 9.98
N VAL A 129 -10.54 -10.96 8.68
CA VAL A 129 -9.22 -10.60 8.15
C VAL A 129 -9.32 -9.32 7.34
N SER A 130 -8.27 -8.51 7.31
CA SER A 130 -8.30 -7.22 6.64
C SER A 130 -6.98 -6.91 5.95
N VAL A 131 -7.06 -6.14 4.87
CA VAL A 131 -5.91 -5.52 4.21
C VAL A 131 -6.21 -4.05 3.98
N THR A 132 -5.16 -3.24 4.02
CA THR A 132 -5.24 -1.79 3.90
C THR A 132 -4.47 -1.29 2.70
N SER A 133 -4.90 -0.14 2.18
CA SER A 133 -4.16 0.65 1.21
C SER A 133 -4.10 2.09 1.69
N TYR A 134 -2.91 2.69 1.61
CA TYR A 134 -2.69 4.08 1.93
C TYR A 134 -2.87 4.94 0.69
N VAL A 135 -3.81 5.87 0.73
CA VAL A 135 -4.15 6.74 -0.39
C VAL A 135 -3.78 8.17 -0.06
N VAL A 136 -3.01 8.82 -0.93
CA VAL A 136 -2.64 10.23 -0.81
C VAL A 136 -3.15 10.99 -2.02
N VAL A 137 -3.82 12.11 -1.74
CA VAL A 137 -4.33 13.02 -2.76
C VAL A 137 -3.61 14.35 -2.59
N GLU A 138 -2.69 14.64 -3.50
CA GLU A 138 -1.98 15.90 -3.53
C GLU A 138 -2.84 17.02 -4.14
N GLY A 139 -2.51 18.25 -3.78
CA GLY A 139 -2.90 19.41 -4.57
C GLY A 139 -2.30 19.34 -5.97
N THR A 140 -2.74 20.22 -6.87
CA THR A 140 -2.21 20.30 -8.24
C THR A 140 -1.05 21.29 -8.37
N SER A 141 -0.45 21.68 -7.25
CA SER A 141 0.54 22.74 -7.19
C SER A 141 1.66 22.32 -6.25
N TYR A 142 2.88 22.63 -6.66
CA TYR A 142 4.09 22.46 -5.86
C TYR A 142 3.92 23.04 -4.46
N THR A 143 4.25 22.26 -3.42
CA THR A 143 4.13 22.66 -2.02
C THR A 143 5.34 23.43 -1.50
N GLY A 144 6.45 23.43 -2.25
CA GLY A 144 7.71 24.04 -1.84
C GLY A 144 8.74 23.02 -1.34
N ASP A 145 9.98 23.48 -1.26
CA ASP A 145 11.11 22.71 -0.73
C ASP A 145 10.93 22.51 0.78
N VAL A 146 11.47 21.43 1.32
CA VAL A 146 11.51 21.18 2.77
C VAL A 146 12.93 21.34 3.29
N THR A 147 13.10 21.97 4.45
CA THR A 147 14.40 22.40 4.96
C THR A 147 14.77 21.71 6.26
N ASN A 148 16.06 21.74 6.58
CA ASN A 148 16.63 21.12 7.78
C ASN A 148 16.38 19.60 7.88
N ILE A 149 16.24 18.94 6.73
CA ILE A 149 16.04 17.50 6.69
C ILE A 149 17.34 16.79 7.06
N SER A 150 17.22 15.73 7.86
CA SER A 150 18.32 14.82 8.16
C SER A 150 18.07 13.48 7.50
N VAL A 151 19.05 12.98 6.74
CA VAL A 151 18.91 11.75 5.97
C VAL A 151 20.03 10.79 6.33
N LYS A 152 19.67 9.56 6.66
CA LYS A 152 20.66 8.51 6.93
C LYS A 152 20.29 7.20 6.23
N ALA A 153 21.22 6.64 5.48
CA ALA A 153 21.06 5.31 4.88
C ALA A 153 22.23 4.41 5.29
N GLN A 154 21.94 3.28 5.94
CA GLN A 154 22.96 2.36 6.45
C GLN A 154 22.62 0.89 6.23
N ALA A 155 23.63 0.09 5.90
CA ALA A 155 23.54 -1.37 5.77
C ALA A 155 24.77 -2.02 6.39
N ASN A 156 24.59 -2.93 7.37
CA ASN A 156 25.63 -3.81 7.91
C ASN A 156 27.07 -3.25 7.93
N GLY A 157 27.28 -2.12 8.62
CA GLY A 157 28.60 -1.48 8.76
C GLY A 157 29.01 -0.55 7.62
N THR A 158 28.21 -0.45 6.56
CA THR A 158 28.32 0.52 5.47
C THR A 158 27.35 1.67 5.71
N THR A 159 27.85 2.90 5.65
CA THR A 159 27.01 4.12 5.60
C THR A 159 26.98 4.62 4.15
N TYR A 160 25.79 4.64 3.56
CA TYR A 160 25.58 5.15 2.21
C TYR A 160 25.43 6.68 2.23
N CYS A 161 24.71 7.22 3.20
CA CYS A 161 24.69 8.67 3.48
C CYS A 161 24.38 8.94 4.95
N ASP A 162 24.88 10.07 5.46
CA ASP A 162 24.58 10.64 6.77
C ASP A 162 24.65 12.16 6.66
N GLN A 163 23.58 12.74 6.12
CA GLN A 163 23.46 14.15 5.77
C GLN A 163 22.51 14.85 6.76
N THR A 164 22.81 16.10 7.09
CA THR A 164 21.99 16.90 8.02
C THR A 164 21.85 18.32 7.50
N GLY A 165 20.71 18.97 7.81
CA GLY A 165 20.47 20.35 7.41
C GLY A 165 20.17 20.51 5.92
N LEU A 166 19.70 19.45 5.26
CA LEU A 166 19.40 19.49 3.83
C LEU A 166 18.16 20.34 3.55
N THR A 167 18.19 21.04 2.43
CA THR A 167 17.00 21.53 1.74
C THR A 167 16.71 20.55 0.61
N VAL A 168 15.58 19.85 0.70
CA VAL A 168 15.17 18.86 -0.30
C VAL A 168 14.17 19.53 -1.23
N GLU A 169 14.61 19.72 -2.47
CA GLU A 169 13.78 20.14 -3.60
C GLU A 169 12.91 18.96 -4.07
N GLU A 170 11.73 19.24 -4.62
CA GLU A 170 10.95 18.23 -5.35
C GLU A 170 11.50 18.03 -6.76
N PHE A 171 11.47 16.79 -7.22
CA PHE A 171 11.87 16.40 -8.56
C PHE A 171 11.15 15.10 -8.94
N SER A 172 10.83 14.94 -10.23
CA SER A 172 10.29 13.69 -10.74
C SER A 172 11.37 12.61 -10.80
N LEU A 173 11.00 11.37 -10.46
CA LEU A 173 11.90 10.22 -10.54
C LEU A 173 12.22 9.83 -11.99
N GLU A 174 11.38 10.24 -12.96
CA GLU A 174 11.69 10.12 -14.38
C GLU A 174 12.97 10.86 -14.78
N THR A 175 13.34 11.92 -14.05
CA THR A 175 14.61 12.65 -14.30
C THR A 175 15.85 11.83 -13.96
N ILE A 176 15.70 10.85 -13.08
CA ILE A 176 16.77 9.97 -12.58
C ILE A 176 16.79 8.67 -13.38
N PHE A 177 15.63 8.01 -13.47
CA PHE A 177 15.50 6.66 -14.02
C PHE A 177 15.01 6.62 -15.47
N GLY A 178 14.80 7.80 -16.07
CA GLY A 178 14.37 7.99 -17.44
C GLY A 178 12.85 8.12 -17.60
N SER A 179 12.42 8.70 -18.72
CA SER A 179 11.02 9.06 -19.02
C SER A 179 10.04 7.88 -19.19
N SER A 180 10.49 6.64 -18.97
CA SER A 180 9.64 5.46 -18.97
C SER A 180 9.52 4.83 -17.58
N PHE A 181 10.16 5.44 -16.58
CA PHE A 181 10.03 5.01 -15.20
C PHE A 181 8.60 5.32 -14.74
N ASP A 182 7.97 4.35 -14.09
CA ASP A 182 6.63 4.52 -13.54
C ASP A 182 6.78 5.01 -12.09
N ASP A 183 6.52 6.30 -11.86
CA ASP A 183 6.54 6.93 -10.53
C ASP A 183 5.14 7.30 -10.04
N SER A 184 4.10 6.64 -10.55
CA SER A 184 2.70 7.02 -10.25
C SER A 184 2.27 6.86 -8.79
N ASP A 185 3.04 6.13 -7.97
CA ASP A 185 2.85 6.00 -6.52
C ASP A 185 3.84 6.84 -5.69
N VAL A 186 4.46 7.83 -6.32
CA VAL A 186 5.35 8.81 -5.69
C VAL A 186 4.64 10.16 -5.61
N LEU A 187 4.82 10.89 -4.52
CA LEU A 187 4.38 12.29 -4.45
C LEU A 187 5.02 13.10 -5.58
N GLN A 188 4.21 13.87 -6.27
CA GLN A 188 4.56 14.58 -7.50
C GLN A 188 4.62 16.09 -7.29
N ASN A 189 4.17 16.60 -6.14
CA ASN A 189 4.15 18.03 -5.85
C ASN A 189 4.78 18.36 -4.50
N SER A 190 5.25 17.35 -3.77
CA SER A 190 5.76 17.50 -2.41
C SER A 190 6.94 16.55 -2.18
N PRO A 191 8.04 17.00 -1.56
CA PRO A 191 9.13 16.12 -1.18
C PRO A 191 8.67 15.01 -0.22
N SER A 192 9.19 13.81 -0.43
CA SER A 192 8.93 12.62 0.38
C SER A 192 10.24 11.98 0.87
N GLY A 193 10.15 10.93 1.68
CA GLY A 193 11.32 10.20 2.17
C GLY A 193 12.21 9.66 1.03
N ILE A 194 11.63 9.25 -0.11
CA ILE A 194 12.40 8.84 -1.29
C ILE A 194 13.13 10.05 -1.91
N HIS A 195 12.47 11.19 -2.09
CA HIS A 195 13.13 12.39 -2.62
C HIS A 195 14.34 12.79 -1.77
N ALA A 196 14.17 12.83 -0.44
CA ALA A 196 15.24 13.16 0.49
C ALA A 196 16.39 12.16 0.43
N LEU A 197 16.10 10.86 0.33
CA LEU A 197 17.12 9.82 0.19
C LEU A 197 17.93 9.98 -1.10
N LEU A 198 17.26 10.07 -2.24
CA LEU A 198 17.94 10.11 -3.54
C LEU A 198 18.80 11.38 -3.63
N PHE A 199 18.27 12.53 -3.20
CA PHE A 199 19.00 13.78 -3.14
C PHE A 199 20.24 13.70 -2.22
N ALA A 200 20.10 13.11 -1.02
CA ALA A 200 21.21 12.93 -0.10
C ALA A 200 22.28 11.94 -0.62
N LEU A 201 21.87 10.89 -1.33
CA LEU A 201 22.79 9.95 -1.94
C LEU A 201 23.60 10.61 -3.06
N GLU A 202 22.95 11.40 -3.91
CA GLU A 202 23.64 12.15 -4.96
C GLU A 202 24.71 13.07 -4.35
N LEU A 203 24.34 13.90 -3.37
CA LEU A 203 25.29 14.79 -2.70
C LEU A 203 26.47 14.08 -2.02
N GLU A 204 26.24 12.89 -1.46
CA GLU A 204 27.27 12.15 -0.72
C GLU A 204 28.18 11.31 -1.64
N LYS A 205 27.63 10.79 -2.74
CA LYS A 205 28.28 9.74 -3.53
C LYS A 205 28.78 10.21 -4.88
N ASP A 206 28.19 11.27 -5.44
CA ASP A 206 28.67 11.86 -6.67
C ASP A 206 29.77 12.92 -6.37
N PRO A 207 31.01 12.74 -6.87
CA PRO A 207 32.12 13.65 -6.63
C PRO A 207 32.02 15.02 -7.34
N ASP A 208 30.94 15.32 -8.05
CA ASP A 208 30.83 16.55 -8.86
C ASP A 208 30.72 17.85 -8.05
N GLY A 209 30.57 17.74 -6.71
CA GLY A 209 30.66 18.87 -5.78
C GLY A 209 29.45 19.80 -5.83
N CYS A 210 28.35 19.31 -6.39
CA CYS A 210 27.08 20.02 -6.46
C CYS A 210 26.45 20.17 -5.07
N THR A 211 25.57 21.16 -4.91
CA THR A 211 24.84 21.40 -3.64
C THR A 211 23.34 21.56 -3.82
N SER A 212 22.85 21.52 -5.07
CA SER A 212 21.43 21.67 -5.44
C SER A 212 21.19 21.05 -6.81
N ILE A 213 19.94 20.68 -7.10
CA ILE A 213 19.54 20.11 -8.40
C ILE A 213 19.73 21.11 -9.54
N SER A 214 19.71 22.41 -9.21
CA SER A 214 19.93 23.48 -10.18
C SER A 214 21.38 23.65 -10.65
N ASP A 215 22.34 22.92 -10.07
CA ASP A 215 23.74 22.97 -10.50
C ASP A 215 23.90 22.40 -11.92
N SER A 216 24.71 23.05 -12.75
CA SER A 216 24.93 22.62 -14.14
C SER A 216 25.63 21.27 -14.27
N ASN A 217 26.30 20.82 -13.22
CA ASN A 217 26.96 19.51 -13.20
C ASN A 217 26.08 18.42 -12.56
N TRP A 218 24.86 18.73 -12.10
CA TRP A 218 23.97 17.74 -11.52
C TRP A 218 23.41 16.79 -12.59
N ASP A 219 23.68 15.49 -12.51
CA ASP A 219 23.31 14.54 -13.58
C ASP A 219 22.72 13.19 -13.14
N TRP A 220 22.62 12.89 -11.83
CA TRP A 220 22.02 11.67 -11.28
C TRP A 220 22.73 10.36 -11.68
N ASP A 221 23.98 10.42 -12.16
CA ASP A 221 24.67 9.25 -12.70
C ASP A 221 24.88 8.15 -11.64
N TRP A 222 25.19 8.54 -10.41
CA TRP A 222 25.47 7.61 -9.33
C TRP A 222 24.18 6.97 -8.85
N VAL A 223 23.15 7.79 -8.59
CA VAL A 223 21.85 7.30 -8.10
C VAL A 223 21.22 6.36 -9.13
N SER A 224 21.15 6.75 -10.40
CA SER A 224 20.54 5.94 -11.46
C SER A 224 21.25 4.60 -11.67
N ALA A 225 22.56 4.51 -11.41
CA ALA A 225 23.33 3.28 -11.53
C ALA A 225 23.28 2.36 -10.28
N ASN A 226 22.97 2.91 -9.10
CA ASN A 226 23.14 2.19 -7.84
C ASN A 226 21.86 2.02 -7.02
N VAL A 227 20.78 2.73 -7.34
CA VAL A 227 19.50 2.65 -6.63
C VAL A 227 18.47 1.93 -7.49
N GLU A 228 17.72 1.02 -6.86
CA GLU A 228 16.58 0.34 -7.48
C GLU A 228 15.34 0.58 -6.61
N LEU A 229 14.27 1.04 -7.25
CA LEU A 229 12.96 1.21 -6.62
C LEU A 229 11.97 0.20 -7.21
N ASP A 230 11.00 -0.23 -6.41
CA ASP A 230 9.96 -1.19 -6.79
C ASP A 230 8.56 -0.62 -6.51
N SER A 231 7.53 -1.24 -7.10
CA SER A 231 6.12 -0.85 -7.02
C SER A 231 5.90 0.62 -7.37
N GLN A 232 6.22 0.97 -8.62
CA GLN A 232 6.04 2.32 -9.17
C GLN A 232 6.73 3.43 -8.36
N GLY A 233 7.94 3.14 -7.86
CA GLY A 233 8.72 4.08 -7.06
C GLY A 233 8.37 4.09 -5.56
N SER A 234 7.40 3.28 -5.12
CA SER A 234 6.92 3.28 -3.73
C SER A 234 8.00 2.90 -2.72
N TYR A 235 8.79 1.86 -3.05
CA TYR A 235 9.69 1.23 -2.11
C TYR A 235 11.12 1.23 -2.62
N LEU A 236 12.05 1.49 -1.70
CA LEU A 236 13.47 1.28 -1.94
C LEU A 236 13.79 -0.23 -1.91
N LEU A 237 14.13 -0.79 -3.06
CA LEU A 237 14.54 -2.18 -3.16
C LEU A 237 16.02 -2.36 -2.86
N LYS A 238 16.86 -1.45 -3.38
CA LYS A 238 18.32 -1.62 -3.38
C LYS A 238 19.08 -0.29 -3.33
N ILE A 239 20.21 -0.29 -2.63
CA ILE A 239 21.29 0.71 -2.79
C ILE A 239 22.61 -0.05 -2.91
N GLY A 240 23.40 0.22 -3.96
CA GLY A 240 24.68 -0.44 -4.20
C GLY A 240 24.53 -1.95 -4.40
N ASN A 241 24.94 -2.76 -3.40
CA ASN A 241 24.75 -4.21 -3.42
C ASN A 241 23.80 -4.71 -2.31
N ASP A 242 23.21 -3.80 -1.55
CA ASP A 242 22.36 -4.11 -0.41
C ASP A 242 20.89 -4.01 -0.78
N TYR A 243 20.15 -5.07 -0.42
CA TYR A 243 18.71 -5.22 -0.66
C TYR A 243 17.93 -5.19 0.65
N TYR A 244 16.62 -4.96 0.53
CA TYR A 244 15.64 -4.96 1.61
C TYR A 244 15.88 -3.84 2.62
N TRP A 245 15.18 -2.73 2.42
CA TRP A 245 15.36 -1.53 3.23
C TRP A 245 14.11 -1.23 4.03
N GLU A 246 14.29 -0.95 5.31
CA GLU A 246 13.28 -0.42 6.21
C GLU A 246 13.35 1.10 6.21
N TYR A 247 12.18 1.73 6.10
CA TYR A 247 12.04 3.17 6.17
C TYR A 247 11.60 3.60 7.56
N TYR A 248 12.20 4.69 8.04
CA TYR A 248 11.86 5.36 9.29
C TYR A 248 11.71 6.86 9.05
N LEU A 249 10.67 7.44 9.63
CA LEU A 249 10.44 8.88 9.70
C LEU A 249 10.45 9.30 11.16
N ASN A 250 11.26 10.29 11.51
CA ASN A 250 11.37 10.83 12.87
C ASN A 250 11.65 9.75 13.93
N ASN A 251 12.52 8.79 13.59
CA ASN A 251 12.86 7.61 14.39
C ASN A 251 11.70 6.66 14.68
N GLN A 252 10.54 6.84 14.04
CA GLN A 252 9.45 5.88 14.05
C GLN A 252 9.52 5.02 12.79
N TYR A 253 9.15 3.75 12.92
CA TYR A 253 9.00 2.89 11.76
C TYR A 253 7.96 3.50 10.82
N GLY A 254 8.28 3.60 9.53
CA GLY A 254 7.37 4.14 8.53
C GLY A 254 6.19 3.21 8.33
N GLU A 255 5.00 3.66 8.74
CA GLU A 255 3.75 2.88 8.55
C GLU A 255 3.31 2.83 7.08
N HIS A 256 3.90 3.69 6.24
CA HIS A 256 3.55 3.87 4.83
C HIS A 256 4.82 3.94 3.97
N ALA A 257 4.66 3.75 2.67
CA ALA A 257 5.74 3.86 1.69
C ALA A 257 6.45 5.22 1.80
N SER A 258 7.79 5.18 1.71
CA SER A 258 8.63 6.38 1.78
C SER A 258 8.37 7.37 0.63
N SER A 259 7.76 6.91 -0.45
CA SER A 259 7.37 7.74 -1.60
C SER A 259 6.16 8.62 -1.34
N ALA A 260 5.29 8.25 -0.39
CA ALA A 260 3.92 8.75 -0.26
C ALA A 260 3.68 9.58 1.01
N VAL A 261 4.65 9.65 1.92
CA VAL A 261 4.56 10.53 3.09
C VAL A 261 5.26 11.84 2.77
N GLN A 262 4.51 12.93 2.78
CA GLN A 262 5.06 14.28 2.63
C GLN A 262 5.96 14.59 3.82
N LEU A 263 7.14 15.13 3.55
CA LEU A 263 8.03 15.63 4.58
C LEU A 263 7.62 17.02 5.05
N ASP A 264 7.87 17.28 6.32
CA ASP A 264 7.85 18.61 6.93
C ASP A 264 9.29 19.09 7.21
N ASP A 265 9.45 20.40 7.42
CA ASP A 265 10.72 20.97 7.89
C ASP A 265 11.20 20.24 9.16
N TYR A 266 12.51 20.02 9.26
CA TYR A 266 13.18 19.34 10.39
C TYR A 266 12.90 17.84 10.52
N ASP A 267 12.23 17.21 9.55
CA ASP A 267 12.05 15.77 9.56
C ASP A 267 13.39 15.01 9.44
N SER A 268 13.42 13.81 10.04
CA SER A 268 14.52 12.87 9.92
C SER A 268 14.08 11.61 9.17
N VAL A 269 14.72 11.38 8.04
CA VAL A 269 14.52 10.21 7.18
C VAL A 269 15.65 9.22 7.42
N ARG A 270 15.33 7.97 7.72
CA ARG A 270 16.33 6.92 7.90
C ARG A 270 15.94 5.66 7.15
N PHE A 271 16.89 5.12 6.39
CA PHE A 271 16.80 3.82 5.74
C PHE A 271 17.82 2.86 6.35
N GLU A 272 17.34 1.72 6.83
CA GLU A 272 18.20 0.68 7.41
C GLU A 272 17.99 -0.61 6.65
N LYS A 273 19.08 -1.27 6.27
CA LYS A 273 18.98 -2.61 5.70
C LYS A 273 18.34 -3.55 6.71
N SER A 274 17.33 -4.26 6.26
CA SER A 274 16.71 -5.29 7.07
C SER A 274 17.50 -6.60 7.09
N SER A 275 17.37 -7.32 8.19
CA SER A 275 18.09 -8.57 8.47
C SER A 275 17.26 -9.85 8.26
N TRP A 276 16.03 -9.76 7.75
CA TRP A 276 15.14 -10.92 7.58
C TRP A 276 15.48 -11.79 6.37
#